data_AF-A0A239AND7-F1
#
_entry.id   AF-A0A239AND7-F1
#
_cell.length_a   1.000
_cell.length_b   1.000
_cell.length_c   1.000
_cell.angle_alpha   90.00
_cell.angle_beta   90.00
_cell.angle_gamma   90.00
#
_symmetry.space_group_name_H-M   'P 1'
#
loop_
_entity.id
_entity.type
_entity.pdbx_description
1 polymer ?
#
loop_
_entity_poly.entity_id
_entity_poly.type
_entity_poly.pdbx_seq_one_letter_code
_entity_poly.pdbx_strand_id
1 'polypeptide(L)'
;MKKIFTKYMFLLLISLFLLEFLLAYIFGNERSFAINKTVGSAYFISNEAILNAFLAISQILFIFGYLIVFLLKRKTNYYISLAHFEIIIIAFYSISFKNFTVSAIFGALSIILFLINIFKSHK
;
A
#
# COMPACT_ATOMS: atom_id res chain seq x y z
N MET A 1 -6.69 -6.39 -25.85
CA MET A 1 -6.42 -6.54 -24.40
C MET A 1 -5.47 -5.47 -23.84
N LYS A 2 -4.32 -5.16 -24.48
CA LYS A 2 -3.35 -4.14 -24.01
C LYS A 2 -3.95 -2.75 -23.71
N LYS A 3 -4.89 -2.26 -24.52
CA LYS A 3 -5.61 -0.98 -24.32
C LYS A 3 -6.58 -0.97 -23.13
N ILE A 4 -7.27 -2.08 -22.87
CA ILE A 4 -8.18 -2.19 -21.73
C ILE A 4 -7.35 -2.23 -20.44
N PHE A 5 -6.28 -3.02 -20.45
CA PHE A 5 -5.33 -3.08 -19.35
C PHE A 5 -4.70 -1.70 -19.08
N THR A 6 -4.17 -1.00 -20.08
CA THR A 6 -3.55 0.32 -19.84
C THR A 6 -4.54 1.42 -19.44
N LYS A 7 -5.80 1.37 -19.90
CA LYS A 7 -6.79 2.42 -19.64
C LYS A 7 -7.60 2.18 -18.35
N TYR A 8 -7.77 0.93 -17.95
CA TYR A 8 -8.61 0.53 -16.81
C TYR A 8 -7.86 -0.26 -15.73
N MET A 9 -6.55 -0.52 -15.86
CA MET A 9 -5.75 -1.16 -14.79
C MET A 9 -5.92 -0.47 -13.48
N PHE A 10 -5.93 0.86 -13.51
CA PHE A 10 -6.05 1.67 -12.31
C PHE A 10 -7.37 1.39 -11.58
N LEU A 11 -8.48 1.32 -12.32
CA LEU A 11 -9.80 0.95 -11.78
C LEU A 11 -9.82 -0.50 -11.28
N LEU A 12 -9.19 -1.42 -11.99
CA LEU A 12 -9.10 -2.84 -11.61
C LEU A 12 -8.23 -3.06 -10.37
N LEU A 13 -7.12 -2.33 -10.25
CA LEU A 13 -6.24 -2.32 -9.09
C LEU A 13 -6.91 -1.69 -7.88
N ILE A 14 -7.62 -0.57 -8.08
CA ILE A 14 -8.46 0.01 -7.02
C ILE A 14 -9.54 -0.98 -6.59
N SER A 15 -10.21 -1.67 -7.51
CA SER A 15 -11.26 -2.61 -7.13
C SER A 15 -10.70 -3.80 -6.36
N LEU A 16 -9.53 -4.31 -6.75
CA LEU A 16 -8.85 -5.38 -6.02
C LEU A 16 -8.42 -4.93 -4.63
N PHE A 17 -7.87 -3.73 -4.51
CA PHE A 17 -7.45 -3.18 -3.22
C PHE A 17 -8.64 -2.90 -2.30
N LEU A 18 -9.74 -2.36 -2.84
CA LEU A 18 -10.98 -2.14 -2.09
C LEU A 18 -11.59 -3.47 -1.63
N LEU A 19 -11.51 -4.50 -2.48
CA LEU A 19 -11.95 -5.85 -2.17
C LEU A 19 -11.09 -6.47 -1.05
N GLU A 20 -9.77 -6.33 -1.09
CA GLU A 20 -8.89 -6.76 0.01
C GLU A 20 -9.22 -6.05 1.33
N PHE A 21 -9.45 -4.74 1.29
CA PHE A 21 -9.87 -3.99 2.48
C PHE A 21 -11.22 -4.48 3.01
N LEU A 22 -12.19 -4.71 2.13
CA LEU A 22 -13.50 -5.25 2.49
C LEU A 22 -13.38 -6.65 3.11
N LEU A 23 -12.54 -7.52 2.53
CA LEU A 23 -12.26 -8.85 3.05
C LEU A 23 -11.56 -8.79 4.40
N ALA A 24 -10.59 -7.89 4.58
CA ALA A 24 -9.92 -7.67 5.86
C ALA A 24 -10.86 -7.11 6.93
N TYR A 25 -11.82 -6.26 6.55
CA TYR A 25 -12.85 -5.75 7.46
C TYR A 25 -13.86 -6.83 7.87
N ILE A 26 -14.29 -7.68 6.92
CA ILE A 26 -15.29 -8.73 7.19
C ILE A 26 -14.68 -9.93 7.95
N PHE A 27 -13.45 -10.31 7.62
CA PHE A 27 -12.79 -11.53 8.15
C PHE A 27 -11.63 -11.23 9.10
N GLY A 28 -11.31 -9.97 9.35
CA GLY A 28 -10.26 -9.57 10.27
C GLY A 28 -10.63 -9.85 11.72
N ASN A 29 -9.85 -10.69 12.39
CA ASN A 29 -9.89 -10.78 13.84
C ASN A 29 -9.34 -9.47 14.41
N GLU A 30 -10.23 -8.54 14.76
CA GLU A 30 -9.88 -7.27 15.40
C GLU A 30 -9.22 -7.54 16.75
N ARG A 31 -7.89 -7.65 16.77
CA ARG A 31 -7.13 -7.41 18.00
C ARG A 31 -7.14 -5.90 18.21
N SER A 32 -8.19 -5.43 18.87
CA SER A 32 -8.29 -4.05 19.33
C SER A 32 -7.06 -3.74 20.19
N PHE A 33 -6.26 -2.76 19.76
CA PHE A 33 -5.29 -2.12 20.63
C PHE A 33 -6.09 -1.33 21.68
N ALA A 34 -6.51 -2.01 22.74
CA ALA A 34 -7.23 -1.40 23.85
C ALA A 34 -6.30 -0.40 24.55
N ILE A 35 -6.61 0.89 24.40
CA ILE A 35 -5.97 1.96 25.17
C ILE A 35 -6.45 1.80 26.61
N ASN A 36 -5.63 1.19 27.46
CA ASN A 36 -5.92 1.08 28.88
C ASN A 36 -5.80 2.46 29.53
N LYS A 37 -6.94 3.13 29.74
CA LYS A 37 -7.07 4.52 30.23
C LYS A 37 -6.52 4.74 31.66
N THR A 38 -6.17 3.68 32.37
CA THR A 38 -5.85 3.68 33.81
C THR A 38 -4.38 3.91 34.13
N VAL A 39 -3.49 3.87 33.14
CA VAL A 39 -2.05 4.13 33.34
C VAL A 39 -1.67 5.35 32.50
N GLY A 40 -1.32 6.45 33.17
CA GLY A 40 -0.89 7.69 32.52
C GLY A 40 0.15 7.40 31.43
N SER A 41 -0.15 7.84 30.21
CA SER A 41 0.68 7.88 29.01
C SER A 41 1.99 7.07 29.06
N ALA A 42 1.89 5.77 28.80
CA ALA A 42 3.02 5.00 28.32
C ALA A 42 2.92 4.94 26.78
N TYR A 43 3.17 6.07 26.09
CA TYR A 43 3.34 6.09 24.64
C TYR A 43 4.68 5.44 24.28
N PHE A 44 4.81 4.14 24.53
CA PHE A 44 5.81 3.34 23.84
C PHE A 44 5.23 3.03 22.47
N ILE A 45 5.48 3.94 21.52
CA ILE A 45 5.30 3.60 20.10
C ILE A 45 6.22 2.40 19.87
N SER A 46 5.64 1.21 19.71
CA SER A 46 6.42 0.02 19.43
C SER A 46 7.12 0.20 18.08
N ASN A 47 8.32 -0.37 17.93
CA ASN A 47 8.98 -0.40 16.63
C ASN A 47 8.07 -1.02 15.56
N GLU A 48 7.20 -1.96 15.93
CA GLU A 48 6.19 -2.55 15.05
C GLU A 48 5.20 -1.52 14.51
N ALA A 49 4.75 -0.57 15.34
CA ALA A 49 3.85 0.50 14.92
C ALA A 49 4.52 1.44 13.90
N ILE A 50 5.80 1.78 14.11
CA ILE A 50 6.58 2.60 13.16
C ILE A 50 6.79 1.85 11.85
N LEU A 51 7.14 0.56 11.92
CA LEU A 51 7.37 -0.27 10.73
C LEU A 51 6.08 -0.46 9.91
N ASN A 52 4.93 -0.64 10.57
CA ASN A 52 3.62 -0.72 9.91
C ASN A 52 3.21 0.61 9.25
N ALA A 53 3.64 1.75 9.79
CA ALA A 53 3.34 3.05 9.18
C ALA A 53 3.94 3.20 7.78
N PHE A 54 5.14 2.66 7.51
CA PHE A 54 5.74 2.66 6.18
C PHE A 54 4.90 1.90 5.15
N LEU A 55 4.34 0.75 5.55
CA LEU A 55 3.47 -0.03 4.68
C LEU A 55 2.16 0.69 4.42
N ALA A 56 1.56 1.30 5.44
CA ALA A 56 0.35 2.10 5.29
C ALA A 56 0.56 3.29 4.34
N ILE A 57 1.67 4.01 4.47
CA ILE A 57 2.03 5.11 3.56
C ILE A 57 2.17 4.62 2.12
N SER A 58 2.86 3.49 1.92
CA SER A 58 3.01 2.87 0.61
C SER A 58 1.65 2.55 -0.05
N GLN A 59 0.73 1.95 0.72
CA GLN A 59 -0.62 1.64 0.26
C GLN A 59 -1.42 2.91 -0.10
N ILE A 60 -1.33 3.95 0.72
CA ILE A 60 -1.97 5.25 0.44
C ILE A 60 -1.44 5.83 -0.87
N LEU A 61 -0.13 5.80 -1.09
CA LEU A 61 0.48 6.26 -2.34
C LEU A 61 0.05 5.39 -3.54
N PHE A 62 -0.12 4.09 -3.35
CA PHE A 62 -0.63 3.21 -4.39
C PHE A 62 -2.06 3.60 -4.81
N ILE A 63 -2.96 3.83 -3.87
CA ILE A 63 -4.36 4.14 -4.18
C ILE A 63 -4.49 5.58 -4.65
N PHE A 64 -4.18 6.53 -3.76
CA PHE A 64 -4.42 7.95 -3.98
C PHE A 64 -3.41 8.55 -4.95
N GLY A 65 -2.17 8.09 -4.89
CA GLY A 65 -1.13 8.58 -5.79
C GLY A 65 -1.44 8.22 -7.25
N TYR A 66 -1.78 6.97 -7.54
CA TYR A 66 -2.18 6.59 -8.90
C TYR A 66 -3.55 7.19 -9.28
N LEU A 67 -4.45 7.45 -8.33
CA LEU A 67 -5.70 8.19 -8.58
C LEU A 67 -5.43 9.57 -9.11
N ILE A 68 -4.55 10.31 -8.46
CA ILE A 68 -4.14 11.65 -8.89
C ILE A 68 -3.51 11.57 -10.28
N VAL A 69 -2.60 10.62 -10.53
CA VAL A 69 -1.96 10.46 -11.84
C VAL A 69 -2.99 10.17 -12.94
N PHE A 70 -3.98 9.33 -12.65
CA PHE A 70 -5.10 9.02 -13.55
C PHE A 70 -5.98 10.26 -13.82
N LEU A 71 -6.36 11.02 -12.79
CA LEU A 71 -7.12 12.27 -12.93
C LEU A 71 -6.38 13.33 -13.75
N LEU A 72 -5.05 13.37 -13.62
CA LEU A 72 -4.16 14.22 -14.44
C LEU A 72 -4.01 13.73 -15.88
N LYS A 73 -4.67 12.63 -16.26
CA LYS A 73 -4.62 11.98 -17.58
C LYS A 73 -3.20 11.63 -18.02
N ARG A 74 -2.30 11.38 -17.08
CA ARG A 74 -0.93 10.96 -17.38
C ARG A 74 -0.85 9.45 -17.53
N LYS A 75 0.04 8.98 -18.40
CA LYS A 75 0.30 7.55 -18.60
C LYS A 75 1.42 7.11 -17.68
N THR A 76 1.17 6.08 -16.88
CA THR A 76 2.21 5.44 -16.06
C THR A 76 2.90 4.33 -16.83
N ASN A 77 4.11 3.98 -16.42
CA ASN A 77 4.80 2.84 -16.98
C ASN A 77 4.20 1.55 -16.42
N TYR A 78 3.65 0.73 -17.31
CA TYR A 78 2.97 -0.53 -16.96
C TYR A 78 3.84 -1.45 -16.08
N TYR A 79 5.09 -1.67 -16.44
CA TYR A 79 5.96 -2.62 -15.73
C TYR A 79 6.32 -2.11 -14.33
N ILE A 80 6.49 -0.79 -14.18
CA ILE A 80 6.77 -0.19 -12.87
C ILE A 80 5.53 -0.24 -11.98
N SER A 81 4.34 0.04 -12.54
CA SER A 81 3.07 -0.08 -11.81
C SER A 81 2.81 -1.52 -11.34
N LEU A 82 3.13 -2.51 -12.18
CA LEU A 82 2.99 -3.93 -11.85
C LEU A 82 3.95 -4.35 -10.73
N ALA A 83 5.25 -4.02 -10.88
CA ALA A 83 6.25 -4.30 -9.85
C ALA A 83 5.90 -3.64 -8.50
N HIS A 84 5.37 -2.40 -8.56
CA HIS A 84 4.91 -1.68 -7.36
C HIS A 84 3.77 -2.42 -6.66
N PHE A 85 2.80 -2.96 -7.42
CA PHE A 85 1.72 -3.77 -6.86
C PHE A 85 2.22 -5.09 -6.25
N GLU A 86 3.09 -5.81 -6.95
CA GLU A 86 3.66 -7.08 -6.46
C GLU A 86 4.42 -6.88 -5.14
N ILE A 87 5.18 -5.79 -5.02
CA ILE A 87 5.92 -5.46 -3.79
C ILE A 87 4.97 -5.19 -2.63
N ILE A 88 3.83 -4.53 -2.85
CA ILE A 88 2.84 -4.30 -1.80
C ILE A 88 2.24 -5.62 -1.32
N ILE A 89 1.93 -6.56 -2.23
CA ILE A 89 1.44 -7.90 -1.86
C ILE A 89 2.49 -8.64 -1.02
N ILE A 90 3.75 -8.64 -1.44
CA ILE A 90 4.84 -9.32 -0.72
C ILE A 90 5.04 -8.70 0.67
N ALA A 91 4.97 -7.37 0.76
CA ALA A 91 5.09 -6.64 2.02
C ALA A 91 3.94 -7.00 2.97
N PHE A 92 2.70 -7.08 2.46
CA PHE A 92 1.53 -7.48 3.23
C PHE A 92 1.61 -8.94 3.70
N TYR A 93 2.00 -9.86 2.81
CA TYR A 93 2.21 -11.27 3.14
C TYR A 93 3.28 -11.45 4.24
N SER A 94 4.32 -10.61 4.23
CA SER A 94 5.38 -10.62 5.25
C SER A 94 4.88 -10.27 6.66
N ILE A 95 3.83 -9.44 6.76
CA ILE A 95 3.18 -9.12 8.06
C ILE A 95 2.54 -10.36 8.66
N SER A 96 1.96 -11.25 7.85
CA SER A 96 1.32 -12.49 8.34
C SER A 96 2.31 -13.40 9.09
N PHE A 97 3.61 -13.31 8.79
CA PHE A 97 4.68 -14.03 9.50
C PHE A 97 5.35 -13.22 10.61
N LYS A 98 4.81 -12.04 10.97
CA LYS A 98 5.40 -11.10 11.94
C LYS A 98 6.79 -10.59 11.54
N ASN A 99 7.13 -10.64 10.24
CA ASN A 99 8.40 -10.13 9.71
C ASN A 99 8.31 -8.63 9.40
N PHE A 100 8.14 -7.81 10.45
CA PHE A 100 7.92 -6.36 10.31
C PHE A 100 9.09 -5.62 9.63
N THR A 101 10.34 -6.04 9.87
CA THR A 101 11.52 -5.45 9.23
C THR A 101 11.51 -5.67 7.71
N VAL A 102 11.16 -6.87 7.27
CA VAL A 102 11.06 -7.22 5.84
C VAL A 102 9.94 -6.44 5.17
N SER A 103 8.78 -6.38 5.84
CA SER A 103 7.63 -5.56 5.40
C SER A 103 8.00 -4.09 5.22
N ALA A 104 8.74 -3.50 6.17
CA ALA A 104 9.18 -2.11 6.07
C ALA A 104 10.17 -1.85 4.93
N ILE A 105 11.10 -2.78 4.68
CA ILE A 105 12.03 -2.70 3.54
C ILE A 105 11.25 -2.70 2.23
N PHE A 106 10.29 -3.62 2.07
CA PHE A 106 9.43 -3.64 0.89
C PHE A 106 8.54 -2.39 0.79
N GLY A 107 8.01 -1.90 1.90
CA GLY A 107 7.27 -0.63 1.96
C GLY A 107 8.10 0.55 1.45
N ALA A 108 9.36 0.66 1.88
CA ALA A 108 10.27 1.71 1.41
C ALA A 108 10.60 1.57 -0.09
N LEU A 109 10.88 0.36 -0.57
CA LEU A 109 11.10 0.07 -2.00
C LEU A 109 9.88 0.46 -2.84
N SER A 110 8.69 0.19 -2.31
CA SER A 110 7.43 0.54 -2.96
C SER A 110 7.31 2.05 -3.16
N ILE A 111 7.58 2.85 -2.11
CA ILE A 111 7.58 4.31 -2.19
C ILE A 111 8.55 4.82 -3.26
N ILE A 112 9.76 4.24 -3.32
CA ILE A 112 10.76 4.61 -4.34
C ILE A 112 10.23 4.31 -5.76
N LEU A 113 9.64 3.12 -5.97
CA LEU A 113 9.07 2.77 -7.28
C LEU A 113 7.92 3.68 -7.68
N PHE A 114 7.07 4.07 -6.74
CA PHE A 114 6.02 5.04 -6.99
C PHE A 114 6.57 6.37 -7.49
N LEU A 115 7.59 6.92 -6.82
CA LEU A 115 8.25 8.16 -7.24
C LEU A 115 8.86 8.03 -8.64
N ILE A 116 9.59 6.95 -8.90
CA ILE A 116 10.17 6.67 -10.23
C ILE A 116 9.06 6.62 -11.30
N ASN A 117 7.92 6.01 -11.00
CA ASN A 117 6.82 5.91 -11.96
C ASN A 117 6.19 7.27 -12.25
N ILE A 118 6.05 8.13 -11.23
CA ILE A 118 5.59 9.52 -11.41
C ILE A 118 6.56 10.29 -12.32
N PHE A 119 7.86 10.20 -12.08
CA PHE A 119 8.85 10.93 -12.89
C PHE A 119 8.88 10.46 -14.35
N LYS A 120 8.66 9.16 -14.58
CA LYS A 120 8.53 8.59 -15.93
C LYS A 120 7.13 8.77 -16.54
N SER A 121 6.19 9.35 -15.81
CA SER A 121 4.83 9.54 -16.29
C SER A 121 4.73 10.78 -17.17
N HIS A 122 4.35 10.58 -18.43
CA HIS A 122 4.17 11.65 -19.41
C HIS A 122 2.68 11.82 -19.79
N LYS A 123 2.32 12.99 -20.34
CA LYS A 123 0.97 13.24 -20.90
C LYS A 123 0.70 12.36 -22.13
#